data_AF-A0A317E443-F1
#
_entry.id   AF-A0A317E443-F1
#
_cell.length_a   1.000
_cell.length_b   1.000
_cell.length_c   1.000
_cell.angle_alpha   90.00
_cell.angle_beta   90.00
_cell.angle_gamma   90.00
#
_symmetry.space_group_name_H-M   'P 1'
#
loop_
_entity.id
_entity.type
_entity.pdbx_description
1 polymer ?
#
loop_
_entity_poly.entity_id
_entity_poly.type
_entity_poly.pdbx_seq_one_letter_code
_entity_poly.pdbx_strand_id
1 'polypeptide(L)'
;MAALAAAFALAGGFAMPAPLAAATEDPALAGCRRLVKEKWEVSRPLDLEGCLDRLAGSPSPYDEHGYKLALWGDILLATDGIGLYQSDDGGVHWTVVRQPADLERAALDHAPADPPPQPAAVEPPAEPKPDAAATASQAARYRMWLTLARRCEPTLPDEGTPLRDLQFKASECERRLRLPPGDVSTTQN
;
A
#
# COMPACT_ATOMS: atom_id res chain seq x y z
N MET A 1 -10.28 74.11 -46.59
CA MET A 1 -9.13 73.99 -47.52
C MET A 1 -7.96 73.38 -46.77
N ALA A 2 -7.10 72.65 -47.48
CA ALA A 2 -5.91 71.91 -47.05
C ALA A 2 -6.15 70.50 -46.51
N ALA A 3 -6.05 69.55 -47.45
CA ALA A 3 -5.76 68.14 -47.25
C ALA A 3 -4.32 67.95 -46.76
N LEU A 4 -4.07 66.90 -45.98
CA LEU A 4 -2.74 66.29 -45.84
C LEU A 4 -2.92 64.79 -45.59
N ALA A 5 -2.70 64.04 -46.66
CA ALA A 5 -2.45 62.61 -46.63
C ALA A 5 -1.00 62.37 -46.20
N ALA A 6 -0.77 61.42 -45.31
CA ALA A 6 0.54 60.81 -45.11
C ALA A 6 0.37 59.33 -44.77
N ALA A 7 0.71 58.52 -45.77
CA ALA A 7 0.88 57.08 -45.65
C ALA A 7 2.02 56.76 -44.67
N PHE A 8 1.84 55.76 -43.82
CA PHE A 8 2.97 55.08 -43.19
C PHE A 8 2.79 53.56 -43.22
N ALA A 9 3.91 52.95 -43.56
CA ALA A 9 4.04 51.64 -44.15
C ALA A 9 3.80 50.49 -43.15
N LEU A 10 3.30 49.40 -43.71
CA LEU A 10 3.28 48.05 -43.16
C LEU A 10 4.70 47.61 -42.77
N ALA A 11 4.93 47.41 -41.47
CA ALA A 11 6.02 46.57 -40.98
C ALA A 11 5.40 45.34 -40.32
N GLY A 12 5.07 44.35 -41.15
CA GLY A 12 4.67 43.02 -40.72
C GLY A 12 5.86 42.30 -40.11
N GLY A 13 6.03 42.40 -38.79
CA GLY A 13 6.88 41.52 -38.01
C GLY A 13 6.09 40.31 -37.54
N PHE A 14 5.84 39.35 -38.43
CA PHE A 14 5.44 38.00 -38.00
C PHE A 14 6.68 37.34 -37.39
N ALA A 15 6.78 37.41 -36.06
CA ALA A 15 7.64 36.52 -35.31
C ALA A 15 7.15 35.08 -35.58
N MET A 16 7.95 34.31 -36.32
CA MET A 16 7.74 32.87 -36.43
C MET A 16 7.84 32.27 -35.02
N PRO A 17 6.85 31.51 -34.53
CA PRO A 17 7.07 30.67 -33.38
C PRO A 17 8.15 29.65 -33.75
N ALA A 18 9.21 29.60 -32.96
CA ALA A 18 10.20 28.53 -33.04
C ALA A 18 9.45 27.19 -33.01
N PRO A 19 9.86 26.19 -33.82
CA PRO A 19 9.36 24.85 -33.65
C PRO A 19 9.74 24.43 -32.23
N LEU A 20 8.72 24.23 -31.39
CA LEU A 20 8.85 23.42 -30.20
C LEU A 20 9.48 22.13 -30.68
N ALA A 21 10.73 21.90 -30.26
CA ALA A 21 11.29 20.57 -30.27
C ALA A 21 10.30 19.72 -29.48
N ALA A 22 9.43 19.00 -30.19
CA ALA A 22 8.79 17.83 -29.67
C ALA A 22 9.95 17.01 -29.13
N ALA A 23 10.04 16.93 -27.80
CA ALA A 23 10.86 15.91 -27.18
C ALA A 23 10.39 14.61 -27.84
N THR A 24 11.24 14.03 -28.68
CA THR A 24 11.16 12.62 -28.99
C THR A 24 11.48 11.93 -27.67
N GLU A 25 10.52 11.95 -26.74
CA GLU A 25 10.45 11.01 -25.64
C GLU A 25 10.47 9.66 -26.34
N ASP A 26 11.60 8.98 -26.24
CA ASP A 26 11.76 7.64 -26.75
C ASP A 26 10.61 6.81 -26.16
N PRO A 27 9.62 6.36 -26.95
CA PRO A 27 8.44 5.70 -26.42
C PRO A 27 8.79 4.38 -25.72
N ALA A 28 10.03 3.90 -25.89
CA ALA A 28 10.56 2.72 -25.21
C ALA A 28 10.86 2.93 -23.72
N LEU A 29 11.00 4.17 -23.25
CA LEU A 29 11.25 4.49 -21.83
C LEU A 29 10.15 5.42 -21.28
N ALA A 30 8.89 5.06 -21.52
CA ALA A 30 7.77 5.73 -20.87
C ALA A 30 7.95 5.64 -19.34
N GLY A 31 8.04 6.81 -18.69
CA GLY A 31 8.26 6.88 -17.25
C GLY A 31 7.11 6.22 -16.49
N CYS A 32 7.38 5.12 -15.80
CA CYS A 32 6.40 4.47 -14.94
C CYS A 32 6.10 5.37 -13.73
N ARG A 33 4.86 5.83 -13.61
CA ARG A 33 4.36 6.69 -12.52
C ARG A 33 3.39 5.89 -11.67
N ARG A 34 3.61 5.80 -10.37
CA ARG A 34 2.74 5.01 -9.47
C ARG A 34 1.99 5.95 -8.52
N LEU A 35 0.75 5.60 -8.20
CA LEU A 35 -0.03 6.34 -7.22
C LEU A 35 0.33 5.84 -5.82
N VAL A 36 0.96 6.70 -5.02
CA VAL A 36 1.35 6.44 -3.63
C VAL A 36 0.67 7.49 -2.75
N LYS A 37 -0.31 7.09 -1.95
CA LYS A 37 -1.08 8.01 -1.07
C LYS A 37 -1.59 9.23 -1.84
N GLU A 38 -2.28 9.00 -2.95
CA GLU A 38 -2.85 10.03 -3.82
C GLU A 38 -1.83 10.96 -4.51
N LYS A 39 -0.53 10.64 -4.43
CA LYS A 39 0.52 11.36 -5.14
C LYS A 39 1.13 10.47 -6.22
N TRP A 40 1.26 11.01 -7.42
CA TRP A 40 1.97 10.34 -8.50
C TRP A 40 3.48 10.44 -8.28
N GLU A 41 4.10 9.32 -7.96
CA GLU A 41 5.55 9.21 -7.86
C GLU A 41 6.13 8.63 -9.16
N VAL A 42 7.00 9.40 -9.80
CA VAL A 42 7.74 8.96 -10.98
C VAL A 42 8.83 7.98 -10.52
N SER A 43 8.77 6.76 -11.02
CA SER A 43 9.82 5.76 -10.80
C SER A 43 10.89 5.89 -11.88
N ARG A 44 11.99 5.13 -11.71
CA ARG A 44 13.06 5.08 -12.72
C ARG A 44 12.46 4.68 -14.08
N PRO A 45 13.06 5.09 -15.20
CA PRO A 45 12.60 4.64 -16.51
C PRO A 45 12.64 3.11 -16.54
N LEU A 46 11.47 2.52 -16.79
CA LEU A 46 11.18 1.10 -16.76
C LEU A 46 10.31 0.83 -17.99
N ASP A 47 10.51 -0.34 -18.58
CA ASP A 47 9.60 -0.88 -19.57
C ASP A 47 8.23 -1.20 -18.94
N LEU A 48 7.25 -1.52 -19.78
CA LEU A 48 5.89 -1.84 -19.34
C LEU A 48 5.89 -2.99 -18.34
N GLU A 49 6.69 -4.03 -18.63
CA GLU A 49 6.79 -5.22 -17.80
C GLU A 49 7.42 -4.90 -16.43
N GLY A 50 8.54 -4.18 -16.41
CA GLY A 50 9.14 -3.71 -15.16
C GLY A 50 8.22 -2.76 -14.37
N CYS A 51 7.38 -1.98 -15.04
CA CYS A 51 6.38 -1.14 -14.36
C CYS A 51 5.31 -1.98 -13.66
N LEU A 52 4.80 -3.03 -14.31
CA LEU A 52 3.84 -3.98 -13.74
C LEU A 52 4.41 -4.72 -12.53
N ASP A 53 5.64 -5.24 -12.64
CA ASP A 53 6.29 -5.94 -11.52
C ASP A 53 6.54 -5.00 -10.33
N ARG A 54 6.93 -3.75 -10.62
CA ARG A 54 7.10 -2.71 -9.59
C ARG A 54 5.78 -2.29 -8.95
N LEU A 55 4.68 -2.33 -9.68
CA LEU A 55 3.34 -2.05 -9.16
C LEU A 55 2.88 -3.17 -8.22
N ALA A 56 3.02 -4.42 -8.65
CA ALA A 56 2.66 -5.60 -7.85
C ALA A 56 3.46 -5.68 -6.54
N GLY A 57 4.78 -5.46 -6.60
CA GLY A 57 5.65 -5.45 -5.43
C GLY A 57 5.62 -4.15 -4.61
N SER A 58 4.78 -3.17 -4.96
CA SER A 58 4.78 -1.88 -4.27
C SER A 58 4.19 -2.00 -2.86
N PRO A 59 4.82 -1.43 -1.82
CA PRO A 59 4.24 -1.35 -0.47
C PRO A 59 3.12 -0.29 -0.36
N SER A 60 2.71 0.33 -1.47
CA SER A 60 1.58 1.25 -1.49
C SER A 60 0.32 0.59 -0.94
N PRO A 61 -0.50 1.31 -0.15
CA PRO A 61 -1.83 0.83 0.19
C PRO A 61 -2.69 0.74 -1.08
N TYR A 62 -3.67 -0.16 -1.07
CA TYR A 62 -4.76 -0.17 -2.03
C TYR A 62 -5.67 1.06 -1.81
N ASP A 63 -6.30 1.54 -2.87
CA ASP A 63 -7.33 2.58 -2.79
C ASP A 63 -8.62 2.06 -2.12
N GLU A 64 -9.64 2.91 -2.06
CA GLU A 64 -10.94 2.56 -1.50
C GLU A 64 -11.68 1.44 -2.25
N HIS A 65 -11.29 1.19 -3.51
CA HIS A 65 -11.84 0.15 -4.36
C HIS A 65 -11.01 -1.15 -4.32
N GLY A 66 -9.89 -1.16 -3.60
CA GLY A 66 -9.01 -2.32 -3.49
C GLY A 66 -7.97 -2.42 -4.61
N TYR A 67 -7.67 -1.34 -5.33
CA TYR A 67 -6.69 -1.32 -6.42
C TYR A 67 -5.46 -0.46 -6.10
N LYS A 68 -4.31 -0.84 -6.66
CA LYS A 68 -3.14 0.04 -6.80
C LYS A 68 -3.05 0.46 -8.24
N LEU A 69 -2.81 1.75 -8.48
CA LEU A 69 -2.77 2.32 -9.82
C LEU A 69 -1.35 2.75 -10.22
N ALA A 70 -1.02 2.53 -11.49
CA ALA A 70 0.15 3.09 -12.14
C ALA A 70 -0.20 3.61 -13.54
N LEU A 71 0.67 4.46 -14.06
CA LEU A 71 0.64 4.98 -15.42
C LEU A 71 1.97 4.64 -16.08
N TRP A 72 1.91 4.01 -17.23
CA TRP A 72 3.05 3.78 -18.10
C TRP A 72 2.81 4.54 -19.41
N GLY A 73 3.42 5.71 -19.54
CA GLY A 73 3.06 6.66 -20.58
C GLY A 73 1.60 7.11 -20.42
N ASP A 74 0.76 6.72 -21.38
CA ASP A 74 -0.68 6.97 -21.42
C ASP A 74 -1.52 5.74 -21.01
N ILE A 75 -0.88 4.60 -20.76
CA ILE A 75 -1.54 3.36 -20.38
C ILE A 75 -1.74 3.34 -18.87
N LEU A 76 -2.98 3.11 -18.43
CA LEU A 76 -3.33 2.93 -17.03
C LEU A 76 -3.17 1.46 -16.64
N LEU A 77 -2.50 1.20 -15.53
CA LEU A 77 -2.25 -0.13 -14.98
C LEU A 77 -2.88 -0.22 -13.60
N ALA A 78 -3.50 -1.35 -13.28
CA ALA A 78 -4.09 -1.62 -11.97
C ALA A 78 -3.74 -3.01 -11.45
N THR A 79 -3.74 -3.16 -10.14
CA THR A 79 -3.68 -4.48 -9.49
C THR A 79 -4.50 -4.50 -8.21
N ASP A 80 -5.22 -5.60 -7.99
CA ASP A 80 -5.97 -5.92 -6.77
C ASP A 80 -5.22 -6.93 -5.86
N GLY A 81 -3.98 -7.28 -6.23
CA GLY A 81 -3.17 -8.31 -5.58
C GLY A 81 -3.45 -9.73 -6.09
N ILE A 82 -4.46 -9.92 -6.93
CA ILE A 82 -4.81 -11.20 -7.56
C ILE A 82 -4.45 -11.13 -9.04
N GLY A 83 -4.87 -10.08 -9.74
CA GLY A 83 -4.61 -9.84 -11.15
C GLY A 83 -3.84 -8.56 -11.43
N LEU A 84 -3.30 -8.49 -12.65
CA LEU A 84 -2.78 -7.27 -13.25
C LEU A 84 -3.67 -6.90 -14.44
N TYR A 85 -4.11 -5.65 -14.44
CA TYR A 85 -5.04 -5.10 -15.40
C TYR A 85 -4.40 -3.93 -16.14
N GLN A 86 -4.76 -3.78 -17.41
CA GLN A 86 -4.30 -2.71 -18.28
C GLN A 86 -5.50 -2.05 -18.96
N SER A 87 -5.42 -0.74 -19.10
CA SER A 87 -6.40 0.07 -19.80
C SER A 87 -5.67 1.11 -20.66
N ASP A 88 -6.06 1.18 -21.93
CA ASP A 88 -5.58 2.14 -22.92
C ASP A 88 -6.49 3.35 -23.09
N ASP A 89 -7.64 3.37 -22.40
CA ASP A 89 -8.68 4.38 -22.51
C ASP A 89 -8.95 5.15 -21.19
N GLY A 90 -7.96 5.17 -20.31
CA GLY A 90 -8.01 5.92 -19.05
C GLY A 90 -8.89 5.26 -17.97
N GLY A 91 -9.07 3.95 -18.05
CA GLY A 91 -9.78 3.14 -17.04
C GLY A 91 -11.25 2.88 -17.36
N VAL A 92 -11.69 3.10 -18.60
CA VAL A 92 -13.06 2.80 -19.02
C VAL A 92 -13.21 1.31 -19.33
N HIS A 93 -12.24 0.73 -20.04
CA HIS A 93 -12.14 -0.71 -20.28
C HIS A 93 -10.83 -1.26 -19.70
N TRP A 94 -10.92 -2.45 -19.12
CA TRP A 94 -9.78 -3.13 -18.49
C TRP A 94 -9.59 -4.52 -19.09
N THR A 95 -8.36 -4.79 -19.52
CA THR A 95 -7.93 -6.10 -20.00
C THR A 95 -6.99 -6.73 -18.96
N VAL A 96 -7.22 -8.00 -18.64
CA VAL A 96 -6.33 -8.76 -17.75
C VAL A 96 -5.05 -9.12 -18.51
N VAL A 97 -3.90 -8.69 -18.00
CA VAL A 97 -2.60 -8.95 -18.62
C VAL A 97 -1.90 -10.15 -17.98
N ARG A 98 -2.02 -10.32 -16.66
CA ARG A 98 -1.50 -11.50 -15.93
C ARG A 98 -2.45 -11.92 -14.82
N GLN A 99 -2.47 -13.22 -14.56
CA GLN A 99 -3.17 -13.86 -13.46
C GLN A 99 -2.18 -14.36 -12.38
N PRO A 100 -2.63 -14.68 -11.15
CA PRO A 100 -1.72 -14.95 -10.03
C PRO A 100 -0.76 -16.11 -10.26
N ALA A 101 -1.15 -17.10 -11.07
CA ALA A 101 -0.29 -18.24 -11.39
C ALA A 101 1.01 -17.82 -12.10
N ASP A 102 0.98 -16.70 -12.83
CA ASP A 102 2.15 -16.16 -13.52
C ASP A 102 2.98 -15.25 -12.60
N LEU A 103 2.35 -14.63 -11.60
CA LEU A 103 3.01 -13.76 -10.63
C LEU A 103 3.80 -14.54 -9.57
N GLU A 104 3.30 -15.68 -9.07
CA GLU A 104 4.12 -16.54 -8.19
C GLU A 104 5.38 -17.00 -8.93
N ARG A 105 5.26 -17.35 -10.21
CA ARG A 105 6.38 -17.83 -11.03
C ARG A 105 7.39 -16.73 -11.35
N ALA A 106 6.93 -15.55 -11.77
CA ALA A 106 7.81 -14.40 -12.01
C ALA A 106 8.46 -13.89 -10.72
N ALA A 107 7.75 -13.89 -9.59
CA ALA A 107 8.32 -13.56 -8.29
C ALA A 107 9.36 -14.59 -7.81
N LEU A 108 9.20 -15.87 -8.18
CA LEU A 108 10.20 -16.92 -7.95
C LEU A 108 11.42 -16.77 -8.89
N ASP A 109 11.20 -16.36 -10.15
CA ASP A 109 12.28 -16.19 -11.14
C ASP A 109 13.10 -14.91 -10.91
N HIS A 110 12.51 -13.86 -10.32
CA HIS A 110 13.20 -12.63 -9.90
C HIS A 110 13.55 -12.58 -8.40
N ALA A 111 13.14 -13.60 -7.63
CA ALA A 111 13.73 -13.79 -6.32
C ALA A 111 15.23 -14.04 -6.51
N PRO A 112 16.12 -13.34 -5.79
CA PRO A 112 17.53 -13.66 -5.86
C PRO A 112 17.70 -15.17 -5.60
N ALA A 113 18.27 -15.89 -6.57
CA ALA A 113 18.50 -17.33 -6.49
C ALA A 113 19.42 -17.68 -5.30
N ASP A 114 20.14 -16.70 -4.77
CA ASP A 114 20.73 -16.75 -3.45
C ASP A 114 19.69 -16.29 -2.41
N PRO A 115 19.27 -17.15 -1.46
CA PRO A 115 18.70 -16.62 -0.24
C PRO A 115 19.70 -15.58 0.30
N PRO A 116 19.25 -14.37 0.72
CA PRO A 116 20.16 -13.42 1.34
C PRO A 116 20.96 -14.21 2.38
N PRO A 117 22.30 -14.09 2.43
CA PRO A 117 23.12 -14.92 3.31
C PRO A 117 22.45 -14.86 4.67
N GLN A 118 21.90 -16.01 5.09
CA GLN A 118 21.30 -16.10 6.40
C GLN A 118 22.41 -15.60 7.32
N PRO A 119 22.18 -14.53 8.10
CA PRO A 119 23.20 -14.05 9.02
C PRO A 119 23.67 -15.29 9.75
N ALA A 120 24.95 -15.65 9.56
CA ALA A 120 25.52 -16.91 10.02
C ALA A 120 24.97 -17.15 11.41
N ALA A 121 24.26 -18.28 11.62
CA ALA A 121 23.51 -18.56 12.83
C ALA A 121 24.25 -17.96 14.02
N VAL A 122 23.84 -16.75 14.41
CA VAL A 122 24.42 -16.08 15.55
C VAL A 122 23.90 -16.99 16.65
N GLU A 123 24.80 -17.73 17.29
CA GLU A 123 24.48 -18.35 18.58
C GLU A 123 23.62 -17.34 19.31
N PRO A 124 22.35 -17.67 19.63
CA PRO A 124 21.41 -16.69 20.12
C PRO A 124 22.13 -15.88 21.19
N PRO A 125 22.28 -14.56 21.02
CA PRO A 125 22.96 -13.76 22.02
C PRO A 125 22.28 -14.10 23.34
N ALA A 126 23.06 -14.56 24.32
CA ALA A 126 22.56 -14.96 25.63
C ALA A 126 21.47 -13.97 26.01
N GLU A 127 20.23 -14.46 26.16
CA GLU A 127 19.05 -13.64 26.31
C GLU A 127 19.38 -12.46 27.23
N PRO A 128 19.18 -11.20 26.82
CA PRO A 128 19.35 -10.10 27.74
C PRO A 128 18.41 -10.40 28.91
N LYS A 129 18.99 -10.58 30.10
CA LYS A 129 18.22 -10.78 31.33
C LYS A 129 17.11 -9.74 31.32
N PRO A 130 15.84 -10.13 31.49
CA PRO A 130 14.72 -9.20 31.36
C PRO A 130 14.99 -8.01 32.27
N ASP A 131 15.18 -6.84 31.66
CA ASP A 131 15.40 -5.60 32.39
C ASP A 131 14.20 -5.40 33.32
N ALA A 132 14.44 -5.08 34.60
CA ALA A 132 13.39 -4.93 35.60
C ALA A 132 12.29 -3.90 35.20
N ALA A 133 12.59 -3.01 34.25
CA ALA A 133 11.63 -2.08 33.68
C ALA A 133 10.65 -2.76 32.69
N ALA A 134 11.11 -3.74 31.91
CA ALA A 134 10.26 -4.52 31.00
C ALA A 134 9.26 -5.37 31.79
N THR A 135 9.69 -5.99 32.90
CA THR A 135 8.81 -6.77 33.78
C THR A 135 7.79 -5.90 34.51
N ALA A 136 8.13 -4.69 34.93
CA ALA A 136 7.19 -3.76 35.54
C ALA A 136 6.07 -3.33 34.57
N SER A 137 6.41 -3.04 33.31
CA SER A 137 5.43 -2.71 32.27
C SER A 137 4.52 -3.89 31.95
N GLN A 138 5.08 -5.11 31.92
CA GLN A 138 4.34 -6.34 31.64
C GLN A 138 3.43 -6.72 32.80
N ALA A 139 3.86 -6.53 34.05
CA ALA A 139 3.06 -6.73 35.25
C ALA A 139 1.90 -5.73 35.33
N ALA A 140 2.12 -4.46 34.95
CA ALA A 140 1.05 -3.47 34.89
C ALA A 140 -0.02 -3.84 33.85
N ARG A 141 0.40 -4.26 32.64
CA ARG A 141 -0.53 -4.74 31.60
C ARG A 141 -1.28 -6.00 32.05
N TYR A 142 -0.60 -6.95 32.69
CA TYR A 142 -1.22 -8.16 33.22
C TYR A 142 -2.32 -7.84 34.23
N ARG A 143 -2.05 -6.97 35.21
CA ARG A 143 -3.04 -6.54 36.21
C ARG A 143 -4.24 -5.84 35.59
N MET A 144 -4.01 -4.97 34.60
CA MET A 144 -5.08 -4.29 33.88
C MET A 144 -6.01 -5.30 33.17
N TRP A 145 -5.44 -6.23 32.40
CA TRP A 145 -6.22 -7.23 31.66
C TRP A 145 -6.93 -8.22 32.58
N LEU A 146 -6.27 -8.67 33.66
CA LEU A 146 -6.88 -9.55 34.66
C LEU A 146 -8.09 -8.87 35.33
N THR A 147 -7.98 -7.59 35.68
CA THR A 147 -9.08 -6.82 36.28
C THR A 147 -10.29 -6.72 35.34
N LEU A 148 -10.05 -6.51 34.04
CA LEU A 148 -11.12 -6.42 33.04
C LEU A 148 -11.77 -7.78 32.79
N ALA A 149 -10.99 -8.85 32.64
CA ALA A 149 -11.51 -10.21 32.44
C ALA A 149 -12.39 -10.68 33.62
N ARG A 150 -11.99 -10.34 34.85
CA ARG A 150 -12.74 -10.70 36.08
C ARG A 150 -14.12 -10.07 36.21
N ARG A 151 -14.40 -8.98 35.49
CA ARG A 151 -15.75 -8.39 35.47
C ARG A 151 -16.78 -9.34 34.85
N CYS A 152 -16.36 -10.21 33.94
CA CYS A 152 -17.24 -11.18 33.29
C CYS A 152 -17.04 -12.62 33.77
N GLU A 153 -15.85 -12.98 34.26
CA GLU A 153 -15.53 -14.32 34.75
C GLU A 153 -14.80 -14.25 36.11
N PRO A 154 -15.53 -14.22 37.23
CA PRO A 154 -14.94 -14.01 38.56
C PRO A 154 -14.08 -15.21 39.02
N THR A 155 -14.21 -16.37 38.39
CA THR A 155 -13.48 -17.60 38.72
C THR A 155 -12.09 -17.68 38.07
N LEU A 156 -11.62 -16.61 37.41
CA LEU A 156 -10.32 -16.61 36.74
C LEU A 156 -9.16 -16.69 37.75
N PRO A 157 -8.21 -17.64 37.61
CA PRO A 157 -7.07 -17.77 38.52
C PRO A 157 -6.15 -16.55 38.48
N ASP A 158 -5.58 -16.17 39.63
CA ASP A 158 -4.70 -15.00 39.77
C ASP A 158 -3.37 -15.15 39.00
N GLU A 159 -2.88 -16.38 38.88
CA GLU A 159 -1.55 -16.69 38.35
C GLU A 159 -1.60 -17.81 37.30
N GLY A 160 -0.66 -17.77 36.35
CA GLY A 160 -0.48 -18.83 35.35
C GLY A 160 -1.30 -18.68 34.07
N THR A 161 -2.21 -17.71 33.98
CA THR A 161 -2.89 -17.42 32.70
C THR A 161 -1.94 -16.62 31.81
N PRO A 162 -1.63 -17.05 30.58
CA PRO A 162 -0.75 -16.29 29.70
C PRO A 162 -1.41 -14.95 29.33
N LEU A 163 -0.62 -13.88 29.22
CA LEU A 163 -1.10 -12.52 28.96
C LEU A 163 -2.00 -12.43 27.71
N ARG A 164 -1.70 -13.25 26.69
CA ARG A 164 -2.47 -13.32 25.45
C ARG A 164 -3.90 -13.81 25.67
N ASP A 165 -4.08 -14.79 26.56
CA ASP A 165 -5.40 -15.34 26.88
C ASP A 165 -6.21 -14.36 27.73
N LEU A 166 -5.56 -13.64 28.65
CA LEU A 166 -6.20 -12.55 29.41
C LEU A 166 -6.69 -11.43 28.48
N GLN A 167 -5.87 -11.04 27.50
CA GLN A 167 -6.24 -10.01 26.52
C GLN A 167 -7.45 -10.44 25.68
N PHE A 168 -7.50 -11.71 25.25
CA PHE A 168 -8.64 -12.25 24.51
C PHE A 168 -9.91 -12.25 25.36
N LYS A 169 -9.86 -12.81 26.58
CA LYS A 169 -11.01 -12.86 27.51
C LYS A 169 -11.54 -11.47 27.88
N ALA A 170 -10.64 -10.51 28.07
CA ALA A 170 -11.03 -9.14 28.38
C ALA A 170 -11.73 -8.43 27.20
N SER A 171 -11.28 -8.70 25.97
CA SER A 171 -11.91 -8.16 24.75
C SER A 171 -13.32 -8.74 24.53
N GLU A 172 -13.49 -10.05 24.80
CA GLU A 172 -14.81 -10.71 24.81
C GLU A 172 -15.74 -10.13 25.88
N CYS A 173 -15.21 -9.87 27.09
CA CYS A 173 -15.96 -9.23 28.16
C CYS A 173 -16.46 -7.83 27.76
N GLU A 174 -15.60 -7.01 27.15
CA GLU A 174 -15.99 -5.68 26.68
C GLU A 174 -17.07 -5.73 25.59
N ARG A 175 -16.99 -6.68 24.65
CA ARG A 175 -18.03 -6.91 23.65
C ARG A 175 -19.38 -7.25 24.30
N ARG A 176 -19.38 -8.14 25.29
CA ARG A 176 -20.61 -8.51 26.03
C ARG A 176 -21.20 -7.33 26.79
N LEU A 177 -20.38 -6.50 27.42
CA LEU A 177 -20.83 -5.33 28.17
C LEU A 177 -21.40 -4.21 27.28
N ARG A 178 -21.04 -4.16 26.01
CA ARG A 178 -21.58 -3.18 25.04
C ARG A 178 -22.91 -3.60 24.42
N LEU A 179 -23.29 -4.88 24.51
CA LEU A 179 -24.57 -5.34 23.97
C LEU A 179 -25.71 -4.90 24.91
N PRO A 180 -26.80 -4.32 24.39
CA PRO A 180 -27.96 -4.01 25.21
C PRO A 180 -28.55 -5.30 25.79
N PRO A 181 -29.06 -5.29 27.03
CA PRO A 181 -29.71 -6.45 27.64
C PRO A 181 -31.03 -6.73 26.89
N GLY A 182 -30.97 -7.49 25.81
CA GLY A 182 -32.14 -7.78 24.97
C GLY A 182 -31.93 -8.85 23.90
N ASP A 183 -30.73 -9.00 23.34
CA ASP A 183 -30.51 -9.86 22.17
C ASP A 183 -29.55 -11.03 22.44
N VAL A 184 -29.85 -11.85 23.45
CA VAL A 184 -29.27 -13.20 23.53
C VAL A 184 -30.39 -14.20 23.27
N SER A 185 -30.78 -14.33 22.00
CA SER A 185 -31.51 -15.50 21.54
C SER A 185 -30.57 -16.69 21.67
N THR A 186 -30.76 -17.47 22.74
CA THR A 186 -30.30 -18.84 22.88
C THR A 186 -30.84 -19.66 21.70
N THR A 187 -30.08 -19.70 20.61
CA THR A 187 -30.25 -20.69 19.55
C THR A 187 -28.91 -21.38 19.35
N GLN A 188 -28.71 -22.49 20.06
CA GLN A 188 -28.23 -23.73 19.46
C GLN A 188 -28.25 -24.89 20.47
N ASN A 189 -28.71 -26.03 19.91
CA ASN A 189 -28.97 -27.36 20.48
C ASN A 189 -27.90 -27.91 21.42
#